data_AF-A0A8E2JDQ0-F1
#
_entry.id   AF-A0A8E2JDQ0-F1
#
_cell.length_a   1.000
_cell.length_b   1.000
_cell.length_c   1.000
_cell.angle_alpha   90.00
_cell.angle_beta   90.00
_cell.angle_gamma   90.00
#
_symmetry.space_group_name_H-M   'P 1'
#
loop_
_entity.id
_entity.type
_entity.pdbx_description
1 polymer ?
#
loop_
_entity_poly.entity_id
_entity_poly.type
_entity_poly.pdbx_seq_one_letter_code
_entity_poly.pdbx_strand_id
1 'polypeptide(L)'
;LLLQPDSRPISQEQLAAEVKSIYAGLTMVETKCIRVDIKRTAAVPDASLHSKLTNDHWQALIALHRTLFHEHHDFFLASQHPSASPALRRLASKYSMPARMWKHGIHSFLELLRHRTPESLGSMLAFIYLSYQMMMLLYETMPAFQDTSIECLDDLVRYRMAIEDEDLCDRETWAEVARFWHSKLPDKDKLPRVGRLYHHLAILARPNTLQQLYYSSQSLTYIDPVLNARESILTLFDRALS
;
A
#
# COMPACT_ATOMS: atom_id res chain seq x y z
N LEU A 1 15.90 15.75 41.20
CA LEU A 1 16.08 16.48 39.92
C LEU A 1 17.09 15.70 39.10
N LEU A 2 16.61 14.90 38.14
CA LEU A 2 17.47 14.14 37.23
C LEU A 2 18.01 15.11 36.17
N LEU A 3 19.33 15.32 36.16
CA LEU A 3 20.03 16.08 35.11
C LEU A 3 19.83 15.34 33.78
N GLN A 4 19.07 15.95 32.86
CA GLN A 4 19.09 15.52 31.46
C GLN A 4 20.51 15.74 30.93
N PRO A 5 21.10 14.77 30.22
CA PRO A 5 22.40 14.96 29.61
C PRO A 5 22.32 16.08 28.56
N ASP A 6 23.29 17.00 28.58
CA ASP A 6 23.46 18.05 27.57
C ASP A 6 23.69 17.43 26.19
N SER A 7 22.61 17.06 25.50
CA SER A 7 22.67 16.70 24.09
C SER A 7 22.87 17.98 23.29
N ARG A 8 24.09 18.18 22.78
CA ARG A 8 24.35 19.27 21.84
C ARG A 8 23.43 19.12 20.63
N PRO A 9 22.76 20.19 20.17
CA PRO A 9 21.88 20.11 19.00
C PRO A 9 22.69 19.71 17.76
N ILE A 10 22.13 18.82 16.94
CA ILE A 10 22.78 18.34 15.71
C ILE A 10 23.05 19.50 14.74
N SER A 11 24.27 19.56 14.21
CA SER A 11 24.63 20.57 13.19
C SER A 11 24.02 20.23 11.82
N GLN A 12 23.89 21.22 10.94
CA GLN A 12 23.39 20.98 9.57
C GLN A 12 24.28 20.02 8.79
N GLU A 13 25.60 20.08 9.00
CA GLU A 13 26.57 19.21 8.34
C GLU A 13 26.46 17.76 8.82
N GLN A 14 26.32 17.57 10.14
CA GLN A 14 26.08 16.25 10.72
C GLN A 14 24.77 15.65 10.21
N LEU A 15 23.69 16.44 10.17
CA LEU A 15 22.41 16.01 9.64
C LEU A 15 22.50 15.67 8.14
N ALA A 16 23.24 16.46 7.35
CA ALA A 16 23.43 16.17 5.94
C ALA A 16 24.20 14.84 5.72
N ALA A 17 25.22 14.57 6.54
CA ALA A 17 25.94 13.31 6.52
C ALA A 17 25.02 12.13 6.89
N GLU A 18 24.17 12.31 7.90
CA GLU A 18 23.20 11.31 8.36
C GLU A 18 22.17 10.98 7.27
N VAL A 19 21.52 12.00 6.69
CA VAL A 19 20.57 11.82 5.59
C VAL A 19 21.20 11.09 4.40
N LYS A 20 22.48 11.37 4.10
CA LYS A 20 23.22 10.69 3.05
C LYS A 20 23.47 9.21 3.38
N SER A 21 23.80 8.91 4.64
CA SER A 21 23.99 7.54 5.12
C SER A 21 22.69 6.73 5.03
N ILE A 22 21.59 7.28 5.56
CA ILE A 22 20.25 6.67 5.50
C ILE A 22 19.84 6.44 4.04
N TYR A 23 20.04 7.43 3.16
CA TYR A 23 19.70 7.28 1.74
C TYR A 23 20.45 6.11 1.07
N ALA A 24 21.72 5.88 1.43
CA ALA A 24 22.49 4.76 0.92
C ALA A 24 21.95 3.42 1.43
N GLY A 25 21.61 3.33 2.73
CA GLY A 25 20.95 2.17 3.35
C GLY A 25 19.62 1.84 2.68
N LEU A 26 18.73 2.84 2.59
CA LEU A 26 17.44 2.75 1.90
C LEU A 26 17.60 2.20 0.47
N THR A 27 18.49 2.78 -0.34
CA THR A 27 18.67 2.37 -1.74
C THR A 27 19.18 0.93 -1.84
N MET A 28 20.05 0.51 -0.93
CA MET A 28 20.54 -0.87 -0.86
C MET A 28 19.40 -1.85 -0.55
N VAL A 29 18.57 -1.55 0.45
CA VAL A 29 17.43 -2.39 0.84
C VAL A 29 16.37 -2.42 -0.27
N GLU A 30 16.03 -1.27 -0.85
CA GLU A 30 15.06 -1.15 -1.94
C GLU A 30 15.49 -1.99 -3.16
N THR A 31 16.76 -1.88 -3.57
CA THR A 31 17.32 -2.69 -4.66
C THR A 31 17.20 -4.19 -4.36
N LYS A 32 17.39 -4.58 -3.10
CA LYS A 32 17.24 -5.97 -2.65
C LYS A 32 15.77 -6.42 -2.75
N CYS A 33 14.81 -5.62 -2.29
CA CYS A 33 13.37 -5.91 -2.45
C CYS A 33 13.01 -6.12 -3.92
N ILE A 34 13.31 -5.14 -4.78
CA ILE A 34 13.01 -5.19 -6.22
C ILE A 34 13.55 -6.47 -6.86
N ARG A 35 14.82 -6.79 -6.60
CA ARG A 35 15.46 -7.97 -7.19
C ARG A 35 14.81 -9.26 -6.72
N VAL A 36 14.48 -9.37 -5.43
CA VAL A 36 13.88 -10.57 -4.85
C VAL A 36 12.45 -10.74 -5.36
N ASP A 37 11.66 -9.67 -5.39
CA ASP A 37 10.28 -9.68 -5.87
C ASP A 37 10.22 -10.10 -7.34
N ILE A 38 10.99 -9.46 -8.23
CA ILE A 38 11.03 -9.81 -9.66
C ILE A 38 11.41 -11.28 -9.84
N LYS A 39 12.44 -11.76 -9.12
CA LYS A 39 12.87 -13.16 -9.21
C LYS A 39 11.77 -14.13 -8.77
N ARG A 40 10.99 -13.77 -7.75
CA ARG A 40 9.90 -14.60 -7.21
C ARG A 40 8.65 -14.53 -8.08
N THR A 41 8.37 -13.40 -8.72
CA THR A 41 7.30 -13.29 -9.72
C THR A 41 7.60 -14.14 -10.94
N ALA A 42 8.85 -14.17 -11.41
CA ALA A 42 9.25 -14.94 -12.59
C ALA A 42 9.38 -16.46 -12.36
N ALA A 43 9.48 -16.92 -11.12
CA ALA A 43 9.62 -18.34 -10.83
C ALA A 43 8.32 -19.12 -11.14
N VAL A 44 8.38 -20.18 -11.93
CA VAL A 44 7.24 -21.09 -12.15
C VAL A 44 6.94 -21.82 -10.83
N PRO A 45 5.68 -21.95 -10.38
CA PRO A 45 5.35 -22.79 -9.23
C PRO A 45 5.65 -24.25 -9.56
N ASP A 46 6.80 -24.76 -9.08
CA ASP A 46 7.16 -26.16 -9.21
C ASP A 46 6.55 -26.94 -8.06
N ALA A 47 5.48 -27.70 -8.36
CA ALA A 47 4.64 -28.48 -7.44
C ALA A 47 5.41 -29.39 -6.46
N SER A 48 6.69 -29.69 -6.75
CA SER A 48 7.51 -30.62 -5.98
C SER A 48 8.23 -30.01 -4.76
N LEU A 49 8.38 -28.68 -4.66
CA LEU A 49 9.05 -28.00 -3.54
C LEU A 49 8.09 -27.36 -2.52
N HIS A 50 6.78 -27.55 -2.70
CA HIS A 50 5.73 -26.71 -2.11
C HIS A 50 5.41 -26.89 -0.62
N SER A 51 5.94 -27.91 0.08
CA SER A 51 5.35 -28.30 1.38
C SER A 51 6.16 -27.99 2.65
N LYS A 52 7.39 -27.46 2.58
CA LYS A 52 8.21 -27.26 3.80
C LYS A 52 8.87 -25.89 3.99
N LEU A 53 8.73 -24.96 3.04
CA LEU A 53 9.48 -23.68 3.03
C LEU A 53 8.59 -22.43 2.89
N THR A 54 7.25 -22.55 2.90
CA THR A 54 6.37 -21.46 2.47
C THR A 54 6.18 -20.36 3.52
N ASN A 55 5.88 -20.69 4.79
CA ASN A 55 5.60 -19.66 5.80
C ASN A 55 6.86 -18.89 6.20
N ASP A 56 7.96 -19.58 6.55
CA ASP A 56 9.22 -18.94 6.92
C ASP A 56 9.77 -18.06 5.79
N HIS A 57 9.54 -18.46 4.54
CA HIS A 57 9.93 -17.65 3.39
C HIS A 57 9.13 -16.35 3.28
N TRP A 58 7.80 -16.41 3.40
CA TRP A 58 6.97 -15.20 3.38
C TRP A 58 7.28 -14.28 4.54
N GLN A 59 7.53 -14.82 5.75
CA GLN A 59 7.95 -14.03 6.90
C GLN A 59 9.28 -13.31 6.64
N ALA A 60 10.24 -13.96 6.00
CA ALA A 60 11.51 -13.34 5.63
C ALA A 60 11.34 -12.19 4.62
N LEU A 61 10.41 -12.32 3.66
CA LEU A 61 10.09 -11.25 2.71
C LEU A 61 9.36 -10.08 3.40
N ILE A 62 8.39 -10.36 4.27
CA ILE A 62 7.71 -9.34 5.08
C ILE A 62 8.72 -8.58 5.95
N ALA A 63 9.66 -9.30 6.58
CA ALA A 63 10.72 -8.67 7.37
C ALA A 63 11.62 -7.77 6.53
N LEU A 64 11.96 -8.18 5.30
CA LEU A 64 12.73 -7.36 4.36
C LEU A 64 11.99 -6.07 3.99
N HIS A 65 10.68 -6.16 3.67
CA HIS A 65 9.87 -4.97 3.37
C HIS A 65 9.65 -4.08 4.61
N ARG A 66 9.56 -4.65 5.81
CA ARG A 66 9.55 -3.88 7.06
C ARG A 66 10.81 -3.04 7.21
N THR A 67 11.98 -3.62 6.95
CA THR A 67 13.24 -2.86 6.95
C THR A 67 13.18 -1.71 5.95
N LEU A 68 12.67 -1.95 4.72
CA LEU A 68 12.52 -0.89 3.73
C LEU A 68 11.61 0.26 4.23
N PHE A 69 10.50 -0.06 4.91
CA PHE A 69 9.64 0.97 5.49
C PHE A 69 10.33 1.79 6.58
N HIS A 70 11.13 1.15 7.43
CA HIS A 70 11.87 1.85 8.47
C HIS A 70 12.92 2.79 7.86
N GLU A 71 13.65 2.35 6.83
CA GLU A 71 14.61 3.19 6.12
C GLU A 71 13.93 4.41 5.45
N HIS A 72 12.74 4.22 4.85
CA HIS A 72 11.95 5.32 4.32
C HIS A 72 11.52 6.31 5.42
N HIS A 73 11.01 5.80 6.54
CA HIS A 73 10.58 6.60 7.67
C HIS A 73 11.74 7.41 8.26
N ASP A 74 12.90 6.79 8.47
CA ASP A 74 14.10 7.45 8.98
C ASP A 74 14.58 8.53 8.00
N PHE A 75 14.53 8.26 6.69
CA PHE A 75 14.86 9.25 5.67
C PHE A 75 13.90 10.46 5.74
N PHE A 76 12.60 10.21 5.86
CA PHE A 76 11.60 11.27 5.98
C PHE A 76 11.83 12.11 7.24
N LEU A 77 11.98 11.50 8.41
CA LEU A 77 12.27 12.18 9.67
C LEU A 77 13.55 13.02 9.60
N ALA A 78 14.64 12.44 9.11
CA ALA A 78 15.92 13.15 9.01
C ALA A 78 15.83 14.32 8.02
N SER A 79 15.16 14.12 6.88
CA SER A 79 15.00 15.18 5.86
C SER A 79 14.12 16.34 6.33
N GLN A 80 13.13 16.09 7.20
CA GLN A 80 12.21 17.09 7.73
C GLN A 80 12.59 17.60 9.14
N HIS A 81 13.75 17.20 9.66
CA HIS A 81 14.23 17.63 10.96
C HIS A 81 14.26 19.18 11.08
N PRO A 82 14.01 19.77 12.27
CA PRO A 82 14.03 21.22 12.44
C PRO A 82 15.31 21.90 11.94
N SER A 83 16.48 21.30 12.20
CA SER A 83 17.79 21.77 11.71
C SER A 83 18.05 21.51 10.22
N ALA A 84 17.16 20.82 9.50
CA ALA A 84 17.35 20.52 8.08
C ALA A 84 17.32 21.80 7.23
N SER A 85 18.32 21.96 6.37
CA SER A 85 18.33 23.05 5.39
C SER A 85 17.19 22.90 4.38
N PRO A 86 16.77 23.99 3.70
CA PRO A 86 15.74 23.90 2.66
C PRO A 86 16.09 22.90 1.54
N ALA A 87 17.38 22.70 1.27
CA ALA A 87 17.83 21.71 0.28
C ALA A 87 17.57 20.27 0.76
N LEU A 88 17.85 19.96 2.04
CA LEU A 88 17.58 18.65 2.62
C LEU A 88 16.07 18.34 2.67
N ARG A 89 15.24 19.31 3.08
CA ARG A 89 13.78 19.13 3.15
C ARG A 89 13.14 18.79 1.80
N ARG A 90 13.71 19.27 0.68
CA ARG A 90 13.22 18.98 -0.67
C ARG A 90 13.66 17.61 -1.21
N LEU A 91 14.57 16.89 -0.55
CA LEU A 91 15.11 15.64 -1.07
C LEU A 91 14.04 14.56 -1.22
N ALA A 92 13.08 14.47 -0.30
CA ALA A 92 11.99 13.51 -0.37
C ALA A 92 11.19 13.65 -1.68
N SER A 93 10.82 14.88 -2.06
CA SER A 93 10.15 15.16 -3.33
C SER A 93 11.09 14.95 -4.52
N LYS A 94 12.33 15.45 -4.44
CA LYS A 94 13.34 15.34 -5.50
C LYS A 94 13.64 13.89 -5.88
N TYR A 95 13.67 12.99 -4.91
CA TYR A 95 13.93 11.56 -5.11
C TYR A 95 12.67 10.72 -5.22
N SER A 96 11.49 11.37 -5.29
CA SER A 96 10.19 10.71 -5.40
C SER A 96 9.97 9.64 -4.32
N MET A 97 10.41 9.93 -3.09
CA MET A 97 10.41 8.95 -2.00
C MET A 97 9.05 8.34 -1.70
N PRO A 98 7.94 9.11 -1.65
CA PRO A 98 6.61 8.52 -1.43
C PRO A 98 6.20 7.56 -2.56
N ALA A 99 6.44 7.95 -3.82
CA ALA A 99 6.09 7.11 -4.98
C ALA A 99 6.93 5.83 -5.04
N ARG A 100 8.21 5.90 -4.67
CA ARG A 100 9.11 4.74 -4.54
C ARG A 100 8.69 3.81 -3.42
N MET A 101 8.36 4.36 -2.24
CA MET A 101 7.86 3.59 -1.10
C MET A 101 6.58 2.83 -1.48
N TRP A 102 5.64 3.49 -2.17
CA TRP A 102 4.45 2.80 -2.68
C TRP A 102 4.81 1.69 -3.68
N LYS A 103 5.54 2.02 -4.75
CA LYS A 103 5.81 1.10 -5.86
C LYS A 103 6.64 -0.11 -5.42
N HIS A 104 7.76 0.14 -4.73
CA HIS A 104 8.76 -0.86 -4.40
C HIS A 104 8.62 -1.41 -2.98
N GLY A 105 8.04 -0.63 -2.06
CA GLY A 105 7.79 -1.06 -0.70
C GLY A 105 6.47 -1.80 -0.52
N ILE A 106 5.40 -1.39 -1.21
CA ILE A 106 4.04 -1.93 -0.99
C ILE A 106 3.53 -2.70 -2.21
N HIS A 107 3.30 -1.99 -3.32
CA HIS A 107 2.51 -2.47 -4.45
C HIS A 107 3.13 -3.71 -5.11
N SER A 108 4.43 -3.69 -5.42
CA SER A 108 5.08 -4.83 -6.10
C SER A 108 4.99 -6.12 -5.29
N PHE A 109 5.13 -6.02 -3.96
CA PHE A 109 5.07 -7.19 -3.09
C PHE A 109 3.63 -7.64 -2.83
N LEU A 110 2.66 -6.73 -2.71
CA LEU A 110 1.24 -7.09 -2.69
C LEU A 110 0.83 -7.83 -3.95
N GLU A 111 1.28 -7.39 -5.12
CA GLU A 111 1.01 -8.09 -6.37
C GLU A 111 1.66 -9.46 -6.40
N LEU A 112 2.90 -9.62 -5.92
CA LEU A 112 3.53 -10.94 -5.78
C LEU A 112 2.69 -11.87 -4.91
N LEU A 113 2.23 -11.39 -3.74
CA LEU A 113 1.39 -12.16 -2.84
C LEU A 113 0.05 -12.50 -3.50
N ARG A 114 -0.60 -11.54 -4.16
CA ARG A 114 -1.88 -11.73 -4.86
C ARG A 114 -1.82 -12.80 -5.95
N HIS A 115 -0.71 -12.90 -6.69
CA HIS A 115 -0.55 -13.94 -7.73
C HIS A 115 -0.25 -15.34 -7.16
N ARG A 116 0.01 -15.45 -5.86
CA ARG A 116 0.35 -16.69 -5.14
C ARG A 116 -0.75 -17.09 -4.14
N THR A 117 -1.94 -16.52 -4.28
CA THR A 117 -3.12 -16.99 -3.54
C THR A 117 -3.60 -18.31 -4.15
N PRO A 118 -4.08 -19.26 -3.33
CA PRO A 118 -4.42 -19.12 -1.91
C PRO A 118 -3.24 -19.27 -0.92
N GLU A 119 -2.07 -19.76 -1.35
CA GLU A 119 -0.98 -20.14 -0.43
C GLU A 119 -0.36 -18.96 0.34
N SER A 120 -0.39 -17.77 -0.24
CA SER A 120 0.14 -16.53 0.34
C SER A 120 -0.88 -15.75 1.19
N LEU A 121 -2.14 -16.20 1.27
CA LEU A 121 -3.27 -15.42 1.80
C LEU A 121 -3.00 -14.82 3.19
N GLY A 122 -2.58 -15.65 4.14
CA GLY A 122 -2.25 -15.20 5.50
C GLY A 122 -1.08 -14.20 5.54
N SER A 123 -0.10 -14.36 4.67
CA SER A 123 1.02 -13.43 4.52
C SER A 123 0.60 -12.12 3.85
N MET A 124 -0.33 -12.17 2.90
CA MET A 124 -0.92 -10.99 2.27
C MET A 124 -1.68 -10.14 3.30
N LEU A 125 -2.51 -10.78 4.13
CA LEU A 125 -3.21 -10.10 5.23
C LEU A 125 -2.21 -9.46 6.20
N ALA A 126 -1.23 -10.23 6.70
CA ALA A 126 -0.20 -9.71 7.61
C ALA A 126 0.57 -8.51 7.01
N PHE A 127 0.87 -8.57 5.71
CA PHE A 127 1.58 -7.50 5.02
C PHE A 127 0.72 -6.25 4.81
N ILE A 128 -0.59 -6.40 4.56
CA ILE A 128 -1.53 -5.26 4.51
C ILE A 128 -1.59 -4.55 5.84
N TYR A 129 -1.74 -5.27 6.96
CA TYR A 129 -1.76 -4.66 8.29
C TYR A 129 -0.46 -3.93 8.60
N LEU A 130 0.70 -4.53 8.27
CA LEU A 130 2.00 -3.88 8.43
C LEU A 130 2.09 -2.59 7.60
N SER A 131 1.72 -2.66 6.32
CA SER A 131 1.77 -1.51 5.41
C SER A 131 0.82 -0.41 5.88
N TYR A 132 -0.38 -0.77 6.36
CA TYR A 132 -1.35 0.17 6.90
C TYR A 132 -0.81 0.88 8.13
N GLN A 133 -0.20 0.15 9.08
CA GLN A 133 0.43 0.73 10.26
C GLN A 133 1.56 1.71 9.89
N MET A 134 2.41 1.34 8.93
CA MET A 134 3.51 2.22 8.48
C MET A 134 2.99 3.47 7.76
N MET A 135 1.96 3.35 6.92
CA MET A 135 1.36 4.50 6.24
C MET A 135 0.58 5.40 7.20
N MET A 136 -0.07 4.82 8.21
CA MET A 136 -0.73 5.57 9.30
C MET A 136 0.30 6.41 10.07
N LEU A 137 1.42 5.79 10.46
CA LEU A 137 2.49 6.50 11.13
C LEU A 137 2.98 7.69 10.32
N LEU A 138 3.18 7.52 9.00
CA LEU A 138 3.57 8.63 8.11
C LEU A 138 2.49 9.70 7.99
N TYR A 139 1.22 9.33 7.90
CA TYR A 139 0.11 10.29 7.89
C TYR A 139 0.07 11.17 9.15
N GLU A 140 0.30 10.57 10.32
CA GLU A 140 0.27 11.26 11.61
C GLU A 140 1.52 12.12 11.87
N THR A 141 2.69 11.64 11.44
CA THR A 141 3.98 12.28 11.76
C THR A 141 4.47 13.25 10.69
N MET A 142 4.00 13.14 9.45
CA MET A 142 4.55 13.88 8.31
C MET A 142 3.47 14.68 7.54
N PRO A 143 3.16 15.92 7.97
CA PRO A 143 2.16 16.77 7.31
C PRO A 143 2.41 16.96 5.80
N ALA A 144 3.68 17.04 5.38
CA ALA A 144 4.06 17.25 3.99
C ALA A 144 3.69 16.08 3.05
N PHE A 145 3.36 14.91 3.58
CA PHE A 145 3.05 13.71 2.78
C PHE A 145 1.64 13.18 3.05
N GLN A 146 0.79 13.92 3.76
CA GLN A 146 -0.54 13.45 4.15
C GLN A 146 -1.39 13.01 2.96
N ASP A 147 -1.44 13.78 1.88
CA ASP A 147 -2.23 13.44 0.69
C ASP A 147 -1.79 12.10 0.08
N THR A 148 -0.47 11.89 -0.05
CA THR A 148 0.06 10.63 -0.58
C THR A 148 -0.19 9.47 0.39
N SER A 149 -0.12 9.70 1.70
CA SER A 149 -0.46 8.69 2.69
C SER A 149 -1.94 8.31 2.65
N ILE A 150 -2.85 9.29 2.47
CA ILE A 150 -4.28 9.03 2.31
C ILE A 150 -4.54 8.17 1.07
N GLU A 151 -3.94 8.50 -0.07
CA GLU A 151 -4.07 7.67 -1.29
C GLU A 151 -3.57 6.23 -1.07
N CYS A 152 -2.43 6.05 -0.40
CA CYS A 152 -1.90 4.72 -0.13
C CYS A 152 -2.75 3.93 0.88
N LEU A 153 -3.26 4.61 1.93
CA LEU A 153 -4.13 3.99 2.94
C LEU A 153 -5.45 3.55 2.31
N ASP A 154 -6.02 4.37 1.44
CA ASP A 154 -7.18 4.03 0.63
C ASP A 154 -6.92 2.78 -0.21
N ASP A 155 -5.80 2.73 -0.93
CA ASP A 155 -5.43 1.57 -1.75
C ASP A 155 -5.25 0.30 -0.92
N LEU A 156 -4.64 0.38 0.27
CA LEU A 156 -4.48 -0.75 1.18
C LEU A 156 -5.83 -1.29 1.67
N VAL A 157 -6.79 -0.40 1.97
CA VAL A 157 -8.16 -0.80 2.31
C VAL A 157 -8.80 -1.53 1.14
N ARG A 158 -8.59 -1.05 -0.10
CA ARG A 158 -9.09 -1.73 -1.31
C ARG A 158 -8.50 -3.13 -1.47
N TYR A 159 -7.19 -3.30 -1.23
CA TYR A 159 -6.58 -4.62 -1.20
C TYR A 159 -7.17 -5.50 -0.08
N ARG A 160 -7.45 -4.96 1.11
CA ARG A 160 -8.04 -5.75 2.20
C ARG A 160 -9.45 -6.22 1.91
N MET A 161 -10.27 -5.36 1.29
CA MET A 161 -11.62 -5.68 0.86
C MET A 161 -11.64 -6.69 -0.30
N ALA A 162 -10.53 -6.83 -1.05
CA ALA A 162 -10.38 -7.78 -2.15
C ALA A 162 -10.15 -9.23 -1.70
N ILE A 163 -9.65 -9.44 -0.48
CA ILE A 163 -9.04 -10.69 -0.02
C ILE A 163 -10.07 -11.55 0.73
N GLU A 164 -11.14 -11.93 0.03
CA GLU A 164 -12.25 -12.76 0.55
C GLU A 164 -13.18 -12.13 1.59
N ASP A 165 -14.43 -12.54 1.47
CA ASP A 165 -15.69 -11.84 1.77
C ASP A 165 -16.61 -12.72 2.63
N GLU A 166 -16.01 -13.63 3.43
CA GLU A 166 -16.77 -14.60 4.24
C GLU A 166 -17.25 -14.02 5.58
N ASP A 167 -16.49 -13.08 6.17
CA ASP A 167 -16.88 -12.41 7.40
C ASP A 167 -17.51 -11.03 7.11
N LEU A 168 -18.84 -10.98 7.25
CA LEU A 168 -19.65 -9.77 7.05
C LEU A 168 -19.24 -8.62 8.00
N CYS A 169 -18.78 -8.93 9.21
CA CYS A 169 -18.37 -7.93 10.21
C CYS A 169 -17.05 -7.25 9.80
N ASP A 170 -16.07 -8.06 9.38
CA ASP A 170 -14.80 -7.57 8.84
C ASP A 170 -15.04 -6.68 7.63
N ARG A 171 -15.94 -7.10 6.74
CA ARG A 171 -16.27 -6.34 5.54
C ARG A 171 -16.92 -5.00 5.86
N GLU A 172 -17.88 -4.96 6.77
CA GLU A 172 -18.52 -3.71 7.19
C GLU A 172 -17.50 -2.76 7.83
N THR A 173 -16.61 -3.29 8.67
CA THR A 173 -15.50 -2.55 9.28
C THR A 173 -14.61 -1.93 8.20
N TRP A 174 -14.14 -2.71 7.23
CA TRP A 174 -13.27 -2.19 6.17
C TRP A 174 -14.00 -1.26 5.20
N ALA A 175 -15.30 -1.42 4.99
CA ALA A 175 -16.11 -0.47 4.25
C ALA A 175 -16.24 0.89 4.97
N GLU A 176 -16.31 0.89 6.31
CA GLU A 176 -16.23 2.11 7.12
C GLU A 176 -14.86 2.79 7.00
N VAL A 177 -13.78 2.01 7.08
CA VAL A 177 -12.42 2.52 6.91
C VAL A 177 -12.24 3.12 5.51
N ALA A 178 -12.77 2.49 4.46
CA ALA A 178 -12.74 3.03 3.10
C ALA A 178 -13.47 4.38 3.02
N ARG A 179 -14.69 4.46 3.55
CA ARG A 179 -15.46 5.72 3.60
C ARG A 179 -14.70 6.82 4.33
N PHE A 180 -14.02 6.49 5.42
CA PHE A 180 -13.21 7.42 6.18
C PHE A 180 -12.07 8.01 5.33
N TRP A 181 -11.24 7.17 4.70
CA TRP A 181 -10.11 7.66 3.90
C TRP A 181 -10.55 8.40 2.65
N HIS A 182 -11.59 7.93 1.96
CA HIS A 182 -12.19 8.66 0.84
C HIS A 182 -12.66 10.05 1.24
N SER A 183 -13.27 10.19 2.42
CA SER A 183 -13.73 11.49 2.91
C SER A 183 -12.60 12.50 3.16
N LYS A 184 -11.34 12.04 3.20
CA LYS A 184 -10.14 12.85 3.41
C LYS A 184 -9.36 13.16 2.13
N LEU A 185 -9.70 12.53 1.00
CA LEU A 185 -9.00 12.79 -0.25
C LEU A 185 -9.15 14.27 -0.67
N PRO A 186 -8.05 14.95 -1.04
CA PRO A 186 -8.04 16.40 -1.30
C PRO A 186 -8.89 16.81 -2.52
N ASP A 187 -9.14 15.89 -3.46
CA ASP A 187 -9.93 16.12 -4.67
C ASP A 187 -11.25 15.30 -4.66
N LYS A 188 -12.20 15.65 -3.78
CA LYS A 188 -13.55 15.03 -3.75
C LYS A 188 -14.32 15.21 -5.06
N ASP A 189 -14.01 16.28 -5.80
CA ASP A 189 -14.65 16.62 -7.08
C ASP A 189 -14.07 15.87 -8.28
N LYS A 190 -13.00 15.07 -8.10
CA LYS A 190 -12.58 14.08 -9.09
C LYS A 190 -13.42 12.80 -8.93
N LEU A 191 -14.71 12.93 -9.24
CA LEU A 191 -15.67 11.82 -9.40
C LEU A 191 -15.14 10.59 -10.18
N PRO A 192 -14.22 10.70 -11.16
CA PRO A 192 -13.64 9.53 -11.83
C PRO A 192 -12.96 8.52 -10.89
N ARG A 193 -12.55 8.92 -9.69
CA ARG A 193 -11.91 8.03 -8.70
C ARG A 193 -12.93 7.15 -7.98
N VAL A 194 -14.14 7.65 -7.71
CA VAL A 194 -15.23 6.90 -7.05
C VAL A 194 -15.84 5.86 -7.99
N GLY A 195 -15.99 6.19 -9.29
CA GLY A 195 -16.40 5.20 -10.31
C GLY A 195 -15.40 4.05 -10.43
N ARG A 196 -14.08 4.35 -10.44
CA ARG A 196 -13.03 3.31 -10.44
C ARG A 196 -13.06 2.42 -9.19
N LEU A 197 -13.34 2.98 -8.02
CA LEU A 197 -13.50 2.21 -6.78
C LEU A 197 -14.62 1.18 -6.91
N TYR A 198 -15.83 1.63 -7.25
CA TYR A 198 -16.99 0.75 -7.37
C TYR A 198 -16.80 -0.30 -8.47
N HIS A 199 -16.10 0.04 -9.56
CA HIS A 199 -15.71 -0.92 -10.59
C HIS A 199 -14.80 -2.04 -10.02
N HIS A 200 -13.82 -1.68 -9.19
CA HIS A 200 -12.93 -2.67 -8.58
C HIS A 200 -13.69 -3.51 -7.53
N LEU A 201 -14.52 -2.88 -6.69
CA LEU A 201 -15.39 -3.60 -5.75
C LEU A 201 -16.32 -4.60 -6.47
N ALA A 202 -16.79 -4.27 -7.67
CA ALA A 202 -17.57 -5.19 -8.50
C ALA A 202 -16.75 -6.37 -9.05
N ILE A 203 -15.47 -6.18 -9.39
CA ILE A 203 -14.59 -7.28 -9.80
C ILE A 203 -14.30 -8.20 -8.61
N LEU A 204 -14.14 -7.61 -7.42
CA LEU A 204 -13.76 -8.28 -6.18
C LEU A 204 -14.91 -8.99 -5.48
N ALA A 205 -16.16 -8.57 -5.72
CA ALA A 205 -17.36 -9.18 -5.14
C ALA A 205 -17.70 -10.59 -5.70
N ARG A 206 -16.77 -11.27 -6.37
CA ARG A 206 -16.97 -12.65 -6.84
C ARG A 206 -16.76 -13.62 -5.66
N PRO A 207 -17.67 -14.61 -5.46
CA PRO A 207 -18.75 -15.04 -6.36
C PRO A 207 -20.13 -14.38 -6.10
N ASN A 208 -20.26 -13.41 -5.20
CA ASN A 208 -21.55 -12.80 -4.81
C ASN A 208 -22.15 -11.91 -5.93
N THR A 209 -23.03 -12.50 -6.75
CA THR A 209 -23.66 -11.86 -7.92
C THR A 209 -24.45 -10.58 -7.57
N LEU A 210 -25.19 -10.57 -6.45
CA LEU A 210 -26.02 -9.43 -6.06
C LEU A 210 -25.17 -8.20 -5.72
N GLN A 211 -24.05 -8.45 -5.05
CA GLN A 211 -23.09 -7.44 -4.66
C GLN A 211 -22.25 -6.94 -5.84
N GLN A 212 -21.89 -7.83 -6.78
CA GLN A 212 -21.28 -7.42 -8.05
C GLN A 212 -22.21 -6.48 -8.82
N LEU A 213 -23.52 -6.79 -8.86
CA LEU A 213 -24.53 -5.94 -9.51
C LEU A 213 -24.67 -4.59 -8.81
N TYR A 214 -24.72 -4.58 -7.47
CA TYR A 214 -24.78 -3.36 -6.68
C TYR A 214 -23.55 -2.48 -6.94
N TYR A 215 -22.33 -2.97 -6.78
CA TYR A 215 -21.13 -2.17 -7.00
C TYR A 215 -20.94 -1.78 -8.48
N SER A 216 -21.32 -2.63 -9.43
CA SER A 216 -21.27 -2.26 -10.86
C SER A 216 -22.26 -1.13 -11.18
N SER A 217 -23.46 -1.16 -10.61
CA SER A 217 -24.45 -0.09 -10.80
C SER A 217 -23.99 1.23 -10.17
N GLN A 218 -23.40 1.18 -8.98
CA GLN A 218 -22.77 2.36 -8.36
C GLN A 218 -21.61 2.91 -9.22
N SER A 219 -20.79 2.04 -9.82
CA SER A 219 -19.71 2.47 -10.72
C SER A 219 -20.19 3.24 -11.94
N LEU A 220 -21.40 2.95 -12.43
CA LEU A 220 -21.98 3.57 -13.62
C LEU A 220 -22.73 4.88 -13.33
N THR A 221 -23.10 5.14 -12.07
CA THR A 221 -23.82 6.35 -11.66
C THR A 221 -22.91 7.54 -11.36
N TYR A 222 -21.59 7.37 -11.32
CA TYR A 222 -20.62 8.46 -11.13
C TYR A 222 -20.01 8.91 -12.47
N ILE A 223 -19.84 10.23 -12.63
CA ILE A 223 -19.49 10.93 -13.89
C ILE A 223 -18.07 10.55 -14.36
N ASP A 224 -17.98 9.41 -15.03
CA ASP A 224 -17.31 9.11 -16.30
C ASP A 224 -17.41 7.58 -16.47
N PRO A 225 -18.34 7.06 -17.29
CA PRO A 225 -18.62 5.62 -17.32
C PRO A 225 -17.37 4.86 -17.75
N VAL A 226 -16.80 4.09 -16.83
CA VAL A 226 -15.77 3.11 -17.17
C VAL A 226 -16.43 2.11 -18.12
N LEU A 227 -16.08 2.17 -19.42
CA LEU A 227 -16.65 1.33 -20.48
C LEU A 227 -16.65 -0.17 -20.12
N ASN A 228 -15.69 -0.61 -19.31
CA ASN A 228 -15.55 -1.99 -18.84
C ASN A 228 -16.59 -2.41 -17.79
N ALA A 229 -17.20 -1.47 -17.03
CA ALA A 229 -18.27 -1.80 -16.08
C ALA A 229 -19.54 -2.28 -16.79
N ARG A 230 -19.79 -1.78 -18.00
CA ARG A 230 -20.90 -2.25 -18.86
C ARG A 230 -20.70 -3.70 -19.30
N GLU A 231 -19.49 -4.07 -19.71
CA GLU A 231 -19.15 -5.45 -20.09
C GLU A 231 -19.24 -6.43 -18.91
N SER A 232 -18.81 -6.00 -17.71
CA SER A 232 -18.97 -6.80 -16.48
C SER A 232 -20.44 -7.07 -16.13
N ILE A 233 -21.33 -6.11 -16.32
CA ILE A 233 -22.78 -6.31 -16.09
C ILE A 233 -23.38 -7.22 -17.16
N LEU A 234 -23.04 -7.03 -18.44
CA LEU A 234 -23.55 -7.87 -19.52
C LEU A 234 -23.16 -9.34 -19.34
N THR A 235 -21.90 -9.60 -18.99
CA THR A 235 -21.43 -10.97 -18.69
C THR A 235 -22.08 -11.61 -17.46
N LEU A 236 -22.55 -10.82 -16.49
CA LEU A 236 -23.33 -11.31 -15.35
C LEU A 236 -24.75 -11.70 -15.78
N PHE A 237 -25.41 -10.88 -16.61
CA PHE A 237 -26.73 -11.20 -17.14
C PHE A 237 -26.71 -12.41 -18.08
N ASP A 238 -25.70 -12.53 -18.94
CA ASP A 238 -25.56 -13.68 -19.84
C ASP A 238 -25.42 -15.01 -19.07
N ARG A 239 -24.74 -15.01 -17.92
CA ARG A 239 -24.63 -16.20 -17.05
C ARG A 239 -25.89 -16.51 -16.25
N ALA A 240 -26.71 -15.50 -15.96
CA ALA A 240 -27.95 -15.68 -15.19
C ALA A 240 -29.14 -16.07 -16.08
N LEU A 241 -29.04 -15.83 -17.39
CA LEU A 241 -30.08 -16.09 -18.38
C LEU A 241 -29.77 -17.31 -19.29
N SER A 242 -28.61 -17.95 -19.12
CA SER A 242 -28.23 -19.23 -19.74
C SER A 242 -28.52 -20.42 -18.82
#